data_AF-A0A2S1QWC9-F1
#
_entry.id   AF-A0A2S1QWC9-F1
#
_cell.length_a   1.000
_cell.length_b   1.000
_cell.length_c   1.000
_cell.angle_alpha   90.00
_cell.angle_beta   90.00
_cell.angle_gamma   90.00
#
_symmetry.space_group_name_H-M   'P 1'
#
loop_
_entity.id
_entity.type
_entity.pdbx_description
1 polymer ?
#
loop_
_entity_poly.entity_id
_entity_poly.type
_entity_poly.pdbx_seq_one_letter_code
_entity_poly.pdbx_strand_id
1 'polypeptide(L)'
;MYLSGLCFYDKGKKVYEAPNSYYLLDINDTASLNRQLEIPEGLTYDEIRFLFGIDDTTNNEGIGSGDLDPSKGMYWAWQTGYINMKLEGATKSGKEFQFHLGGFLKPYSSFHELRFKTATRDLLEINIDIEKFVNSFSFRDIPMIMSPGEKAVLLSQKAALMFSLL
;
A
#
# COMPACT_ATOMS: atom_id res chain seq x y z
N MET A 1 -5.00 -2.53 -3.20
CA MET A 1 -3.74 -2.34 -2.43
C MET A 1 -4.03 -1.44 -1.24
N TYR A 2 -3.25 -1.56 -0.17
CA TYR A 2 -3.43 -0.73 1.03
C TYR A 2 -2.48 0.46 1.05
N LEU A 3 -3.02 1.63 1.38
CA LEU A 3 -2.29 2.74 1.96
C LEU A 3 -2.73 2.93 3.41
N SER A 4 -1.81 3.18 4.33
CA SER A 4 -2.17 3.37 5.75
C SER A 4 -1.26 4.35 6.50
N GLY A 5 -1.62 4.70 7.73
CA GLY A 5 -0.75 5.46 8.65
C GLY A 5 -0.40 6.85 8.14
N LEU A 6 -1.38 7.57 7.58
CA LEU A 6 -1.16 8.87 6.96
C LEU A 6 -0.77 9.91 8.02
N CYS A 7 0.41 10.50 7.84
CA CYS A 7 1.02 11.48 8.73
C CYS A 7 1.44 12.73 7.95
N PHE A 8 1.39 13.87 8.61
CA PHE A 8 1.75 15.18 8.07
C PHE A 8 2.93 15.76 8.84
N TYR A 9 3.86 16.36 8.13
CA TYR A 9 5.11 16.90 8.67
C TYR A 9 5.33 18.34 8.21
N ASP A 10 5.82 19.19 9.11
CA ASP A 10 6.31 20.54 8.81
C ASP A 10 7.78 20.63 9.22
N LYS A 11 8.67 20.97 8.28
CA LYS A 11 10.12 21.12 8.51
C LYS A 11 10.72 19.90 9.21
N GLY A 12 10.25 18.71 8.83
CA GLY A 12 10.70 17.42 9.36
C GLY A 12 10.11 17.00 10.71
N LYS A 13 9.21 17.78 11.32
CA LYS A 13 8.50 17.42 12.55
C LYS A 13 7.08 16.93 12.23
N LYS A 14 6.67 15.81 12.82
CA LYS A 14 5.28 15.31 12.69
C LYS A 14 4.36 16.31 13.37
N VAL A 15 3.41 16.87 12.61
CA VAL A 15 2.44 17.87 13.09
C VAL A 15 1.04 17.28 13.23
N TYR A 16 0.72 16.24 12.47
CA TYR A 16 -0.56 15.55 12.55
C TYR A 16 -0.43 14.10 12.10
N GLU A 17 -1.24 13.23 12.69
CA GLU A 17 -1.38 11.82 12.34
C GLU A 17 -2.87 11.53 12.22
N ALA A 18 -3.29 11.09 11.04
CA ALA A 18 -4.69 10.80 10.77
C ALA A 18 -5.09 9.52 11.52
N PRO A 19 -6.07 9.58 12.44
CA PRO A 19 -6.48 8.41 13.20
C PRO A 19 -7.16 7.39 12.28
N ASN A 20 -6.91 6.09 12.53
CA ASN A 20 -7.53 4.98 11.78
C ASN A 20 -7.43 5.12 10.25
N SER A 21 -6.31 5.66 9.77
CA SER A 21 -6.10 5.90 8.34
C SER A 21 -5.72 4.60 7.63
N TYR A 22 -6.73 3.86 7.18
CA TYR A 22 -6.61 2.67 6.33
C TYR A 22 -7.41 2.85 5.05
N TYR A 23 -6.75 2.70 3.91
CA TYR A 23 -7.35 2.92 2.61
C TYR A 23 -7.09 1.72 1.71
N LEU A 24 -8.13 0.94 1.44
CA LEU A 24 -8.07 -0.07 0.39
C LEU A 24 -8.38 0.61 -0.96
N LEU A 25 -7.40 0.64 -1.85
CA LEU A 25 -7.55 1.09 -3.23
C LEU A 25 -7.77 -0.12 -4.14
N ASP A 26 -8.93 -0.21 -4.77
CA ASP A 26 -9.29 -1.24 -5.74
C ASP A 26 -9.64 -0.58 -7.09
N ILE A 27 -8.92 -0.95 -8.15
CA ILE A 27 -9.14 -0.41 -9.49
C ILE A 27 -10.51 -0.78 -10.06
N ASN A 28 -11.13 -1.86 -9.55
CA ASN A 28 -12.47 -2.26 -9.93
C ASN A 28 -13.55 -1.49 -9.16
N ASP A 29 -13.19 -0.77 -8.11
CA ASP A 29 -14.05 0.14 -7.35
C ASP A 29 -13.50 1.56 -7.46
N THR A 30 -13.95 2.31 -8.48
CA THR A 30 -13.48 3.67 -8.74
C THR A 30 -13.74 4.63 -7.57
N ALA A 31 -14.73 4.36 -6.71
CA ALA A 31 -15.00 5.17 -5.53
C ALA A 31 -13.87 5.03 -4.50
N SER A 32 -13.24 3.86 -4.44
CA SER A 32 -12.08 3.61 -3.56
C SER A 32 -10.83 4.42 -3.95
N LEU A 33 -10.76 4.94 -5.20
CA LEU A 33 -9.61 5.70 -5.70
C LEU A 33 -9.64 7.18 -5.30
N ASN A 34 -10.78 7.67 -4.80
CA ASN A 34 -10.95 9.04 -4.32
C ASN A 34 -11.30 9.00 -2.83
N ARG A 35 -10.33 9.31 -1.97
CA ARG A 35 -10.51 9.23 -0.51
C ARG A 35 -10.56 10.60 0.11
N GLN A 36 -11.59 10.82 0.92
CA GLN A 36 -11.69 12.01 1.75
C GLN A 36 -10.95 11.78 3.07
N LEU A 37 -10.26 12.82 3.51
CA LEU A 37 -9.57 12.86 4.79
C LEU A 37 -9.92 14.18 5.48
N GLU A 38 -10.37 14.06 6.72
CA GLU A 38 -10.54 15.22 7.59
C GLU A 38 -9.20 15.53 8.27
N ILE A 39 -8.78 16.78 8.16
CA ILE A 39 -7.59 17.30 8.85
C ILE A 39 -7.98 18.50 9.72
N PRO A 40 -7.22 18.80 10.80
CA PRO A 40 -7.45 19.98 11.60
C PRO A 40 -7.45 21.26 10.76
N GLU A 41 -8.38 22.16 11.05
CA GLU A 41 -8.44 23.47 10.41
C GLU A 41 -7.13 24.24 10.67
N GLY A 42 -6.60 24.86 9.61
CA GLY A 42 -5.35 25.62 9.69
C GLY A 42 -4.08 24.77 9.80
N LEU A 43 -4.15 23.44 9.64
CA LEU A 43 -2.96 22.58 9.63
C LEU A 43 -1.95 23.05 8.56
N THR A 44 -0.72 23.28 8.99
CA THR A 44 0.41 23.62 8.12
C THR A 44 1.37 22.44 8.02
N TYR A 45 1.73 22.03 6.81
CA TYR A 45 2.68 20.96 6.53
C TYR A 45 3.41 21.20 5.20
N ASP A 46 4.59 20.59 5.06
CA ASP A 46 5.41 20.58 3.83
C ASP A 46 5.68 19.17 3.29
N GLU A 47 5.21 18.15 4.01
CA GLU A 47 5.46 16.75 3.69
C GLU A 47 4.32 15.87 4.20
N ILE A 48 3.97 14.88 3.39
CA ILE A 48 3.09 13.77 3.78
C ILE A 48 3.89 12.48 3.82
N ARG A 49 3.54 11.62 4.76
CA ARG A 49 4.06 10.25 4.86
C ARG A 49 2.93 9.28 5.02
N PHE A 50 3.03 8.13 4.40
CA PHE A 50 2.11 7.02 4.60
C PHE A 50 2.81 5.72 4.30
N LEU A 51 2.22 4.63 4.74
CA LEU A 51 2.67 3.28 4.45
C LEU A 51 2.00 2.79 3.17
N PHE A 52 2.78 2.24 2.25
CA PHE A 52 2.30 1.26 1.29
C PHE A 52 2.26 -0.10 1.99
N GLY A 53 1.05 -0.53 2.34
CA GLY A 53 0.80 -1.72 3.16
C GLY A 53 0.28 -1.40 4.56
N ILE A 54 0.15 -2.45 5.38
CA ILE A 54 -0.30 -2.41 6.78
C ILE A 54 0.89 -2.76 7.69
N ASP A 55 1.08 -2.00 8.77
CA ASP A 55 2.19 -2.17 9.71
C ASP A 55 2.05 -3.43 10.59
N ASP A 56 3.11 -3.72 11.36
CA ASP A 56 3.14 -4.85 12.27
C ASP A 56 2.19 -4.70 13.45
N THR A 57 2.02 -3.49 13.98
CA THR A 57 1.09 -3.24 15.10
C THR A 57 -0.35 -3.60 14.71
N THR A 58 -0.85 -3.06 13.59
CA THR A 58 -2.21 -3.32 13.10
C THR A 58 -2.39 -4.80 12.73
N ASN A 59 -1.39 -5.43 12.12
CA ASN A 59 -1.46 -6.87 11.83
C ASN A 59 -1.55 -7.72 13.12
N ASN A 60 -0.84 -7.33 14.19
CA ASN A 60 -0.88 -8.03 15.47
C ASN A 60 -2.20 -7.85 16.23
N GLU A 61 -2.92 -6.73 16.01
CA GLU A 61 -4.28 -6.54 16.52
C GLU A 61 -5.29 -7.49 15.87
N GLY A 62 -4.98 -7.98 14.66
CA GLY A 62 -5.73 -9.03 13.96
C GLY A 62 -6.70 -8.49 12.92
N ILE A 63 -7.89 -9.09 12.88
CA ILE A 63 -8.92 -8.78 11.89
C ILE A 63 -9.57 -7.43 12.23
N GLY A 64 -9.47 -6.49 11.29
CA GLY A 64 -10.12 -5.20 11.36
C GLY A 64 -11.50 -5.18 10.70
N SER A 65 -12.05 -3.98 10.56
CA SER A 65 -13.32 -3.72 9.89
C SER A 65 -13.17 -2.64 8.81
N GLY A 66 -14.25 -2.33 8.10
CA GLY A 66 -14.22 -1.32 7.04
C GLY A 66 -13.26 -1.73 5.93
N ASP A 67 -12.23 -0.94 5.65
CA ASP A 67 -11.24 -1.30 4.64
C ASP A 67 -10.37 -2.48 5.01
N LEU A 68 -10.23 -2.78 6.29
CA LEU A 68 -9.50 -3.95 6.79
C LEU A 68 -10.37 -5.22 6.88
N ASP A 69 -11.63 -5.17 6.42
CA ASP A 69 -12.52 -6.33 6.48
C ASP A 69 -11.97 -7.49 5.59
N PRO A 70 -11.71 -8.69 6.15
CA PRO A 70 -11.19 -9.83 5.39
C PRO A 70 -12.08 -10.29 4.24
N SER A 71 -13.38 -10.00 4.26
CA SER A 71 -14.30 -10.29 3.15
C SER A 71 -13.91 -9.58 1.85
N LYS A 72 -13.10 -8.50 1.93
CA LYS A 72 -12.50 -7.82 0.78
C LYS A 72 -11.37 -8.64 0.11
N GLY A 73 -11.04 -9.83 0.64
CA GLY A 73 -10.10 -10.76 0.01
C GLY A 73 -8.65 -10.28 0.01
N MET A 74 -8.29 -9.50 1.02
CA MET A 74 -6.97 -8.88 1.22
C MET A 74 -6.32 -9.31 2.55
N TYR A 75 -6.73 -10.46 3.09
CA TYR A 75 -6.21 -11.03 4.33
C TYR A 75 -5.98 -12.53 4.15
N TRP A 76 -4.79 -13.02 4.51
CA TRP A 76 -4.51 -14.45 4.51
C TRP A 76 -4.95 -15.08 5.84
N ALA A 77 -5.91 -16.02 5.79
CA ALA A 77 -6.35 -16.73 6.98
C ALA A 77 -5.32 -17.75 7.50
N TRP A 78 -4.62 -18.45 6.61
CA TRP A 78 -3.69 -19.54 7.00
C TRP A 78 -2.33 -19.06 7.50
N GLN A 79 -1.81 -17.99 6.90
CA GLN A 79 -0.54 -17.38 7.29
C GLN A 79 -0.72 -16.12 8.16
N THR A 80 -1.98 -15.73 8.43
CA THR A 80 -2.44 -14.59 9.21
C THR A 80 -1.75 -13.29 8.81
N GLY A 81 -2.49 -12.38 8.17
CA GLY A 81 -2.00 -11.03 7.91
C GLY A 81 -2.52 -10.43 6.62
N TYR A 82 -2.39 -9.12 6.52
CA TYR A 82 -2.87 -8.37 5.37
C TYR A 82 -1.96 -8.57 4.14
N ILE A 83 -2.62 -8.65 2.99
CA ILE A 83 -1.99 -8.55 1.68
C ILE A 83 -1.87 -7.06 1.38
N ASN A 84 -0.66 -6.52 1.33
CA ASN A 84 -0.43 -5.09 1.07
C ASN A 84 -0.84 -4.73 -0.37
N MET A 85 -0.55 -5.60 -1.34
CA MET A 85 -0.92 -5.42 -2.74
C MET A 85 -1.29 -6.76 -3.37
N LYS A 86 -2.39 -6.77 -4.10
CA LYS A 86 -2.83 -7.90 -4.92
C LYS A 86 -2.85 -7.47 -6.39
N LEU A 87 -2.16 -8.22 -7.25
CA LEU A 87 -2.17 -8.05 -8.69
C LEU A 87 -2.21 -9.43 -9.36
N GLU A 88 -3.26 -9.69 -10.12
CA GLU A 88 -3.54 -10.98 -10.74
C GLU A 88 -3.92 -10.78 -12.19
N GLY A 89 -3.64 -11.76 -13.04
CA GLY A 89 -4.01 -11.71 -14.45
C GLY A 89 -3.30 -12.75 -15.28
N ALA A 90 -3.27 -12.54 -16.59
CA ALA A 90 -2.55 -13.37 -17.53
C ALA A 90 -1.71 -12.52 -18.46
N THR A 91 -0.53 -13.02 -18.83
CA THR A 91 0.30 -12.40 -19.87
C THR A 91 -0.38 -12.56 -21.24
N LYS A 92 0.11 -11.83 -22.26
CA LYS A 92 -0.35 -12.00 -23.65
C LYS A 92 -0.20 -13.44 -24.18
N SER A 93 0.72 -14.23 -23.62
CA SER A 93 0.89 -15.64 -23.96
C SER A 93 -0.07 -16.58 -23.22
N GLY A 94 -1.02 -16.05 -22.45
CA GLY A 94 -1.97 -16.82 -21.65
C GLY A 94 -1.40 -17.39 -20.36
N LYS A 95 -0.18 -17.01 -19.95
CA LYS A 95 0.40 -17.47 -18.68
C LYS A 95 -0.20 -16.66 -17.53
N GLU A 96 -0.92 -17.32 -16.64
CA GLU A 96 -1.46 -16.71 -15.44
C GLU A 96 -0.34 -16.29 -14.47
N PHE A 97 -0.60 -15.21 -13.73
CA PHE A 97 0.25 -14.74 -12.64
C PHE A 97 -0.60 -14.23 -11.48
N GLN A 98 -0.08 -14.39 -10.26
CA GLN A 98 -0.68 -13.85 -9.04
C GLN A 98 0.41 -13.29 -8.14
N PHE A 99 0.29 -12.02 -7.78
CA PHE A 99 1.19 -11.35 -6.86
C PHE A 99 0.40 -10.81 -5.69
N HIS A 100 0.42 -11.57 -4.59
CA HIS A 100 -0.11 -11.18 -3.30
C HIS A 100 1.09 -10.82 -2.44
N LEU A 101 1.44 -9.54 -2.44
CA LEU A 101 2.59 -9.02 -1.71
C LEU A 101 2.13 -8.65 -0.31
N GLY A 102 2.67 -9.30 0.70
CA GLY A 102 2.30 -9.09 2.09
C GLY A 102 3.30 -9.74 3.04
N GLY A 103 3.07 -9.54 4.34
CA GLY A 103 3.98 -9.94 5.42
C GLY A 103 4.41 -8.74 6.25
N PHE A 104 4.34 -8.91 7.57
CA PHE A 104 4.65 -7.88 8.57
C PHE A 104 5.71 -8.35 9.58
N LEU A 105 5.93 -9.65 9.71
CA LEU A 105 6.94 -10.23 10.59
C LEU A 105 8.31 -10.23 9.93
N LYS A 106 9.35 -9.88 10.70
CA LYS A 106 10.74 -10.01 10.26
C LYS A 106 11.11 -11.49 10.05
N PRO A 107 11.94 -11.82 9.04
CA PRO A 107 12.61 -10.91 8.11
C PRO A 107 11.76 -10.52 6.89
N TYR A 108 10.50 -10.96 6.79
CA TYR A 108 9.65 -10.80 5.62
C TYR A 108 8.61 -9.68 5.74
N SER A 109 8.96 -8.60 6.46
CA SER A 109 8.13 -7.40 6.46
C SER A 109 8.21 -6.74 5.08
N SER A 110 7.04 -6.38 4.55
CA SER A 110 6.88 -5.99 3.15
C SER A 110 6.11 -4.68 2.97
N PHE A 111 5.77 -3.98 4.05
CA PHE A 111 5.23 -2.62 4.00
C PHE A 111 6.38 -1.60 3.85
N HIS A 112 6.10 -0.46 3.23
CA HIS A 112 7.10 0.58 2.96
C HIS A 112 6.57 1.95 3.34
N GLU A 113 7.35 2.74 4.09
CA GLU A 113 7.02 4.15 4.31
C GLU A 113 7.39 4.97 3.06
N LEU A 114 6.41 5.69 2.53
CA LEU A 114 6.53 6.61 1.42
C LEU A 114 6.47 8.04 1.94
N ARG A 115 7.27 8.93 1.36
CA ARG A 115 7.41 10.33 1.79
C ARG A 115 7.36 11.24 0.58
N PHE A 116 6.47 12.23 0.61
CA PHE A 116 6.31 13.19 -0.47
C PHE A 116 6.32 14.61 0.08
N LYS A 117 7.21 15.44 -0.45
CA LYS A 117 7.15 16.88 -0.23
C LYS A 117 5.97 17.46 -1.01
N THR A 118 5.24 18.38 -0.39
CA THR A 118 4.09 19.03 -1.03
C THR A 118 3.99 20.49 -0.60
N ALA A 119 3.55 21.34 -1.53
CA ALA A 119 3.14 22.71 -1.24
C ALA A 119 1.61 22.86 -1.20
N THR A 120 0.88 21.86 -1.71
CA THR A 120 -0.58 21.86 -1.84
C THR A 120 -1.21 21.29 -0.57
N ARG A 121 -2.28 21.94 -0.10
CA ARG A 121 -2.96 21.55 1.15
C ARG A 121 -4.30 20.86 0.95
N ASP A 122 -4.99 21.17 -0.14
CA ASP A 122 -6.41 20.82 -0.30
C ASP A 122 -6.64 19.55 -1.14
N LEU A 123 -5.76 19.29 -2.12
CA LEU A 123 -5.81 18.11 -2.97
C LEU A 123 -4.41 17.50 -3.09
N LEU A 124 -4.32 16.21 -2.77
CA LEU A 124 -3.11 15.41 -2.91
C LEU A 124 -3.37 14.35 -3.98
N GLU A 125 -2.78 14.56 -5.16
CA GLU A 125 -2.87 13.60 -6.25
C GLU A 125 -1.65 12.68 -6.22
N ILE A 126 -1.90 11.41 -5.91
CA ILE A 126 -0.88 10.35 -5.91
C ILE A 126 -1.02 9.57 -7.22
N ASN A 127 -0.01 9.67 -8.07
CA ASN A 127 0.10 8.85 -9.26
C ASN A 127 0.70 7.48 -8.92
N ILE A 128 0.07 6.42 -9.43
CA ILE A 128 0.46 5.02 -9.25
C ILE A 128 0.77 4.41 -10.62
N ASP A 129 2.06 4.38 -10.97
CA ASP A 129 2.54 3.89 -12.26
C ASP A 129 2.73 2.35 -12.24
N ILE A 130 1.64 1.63 -12.49
CA ILE A 130 1.66 0.16 -12.54
C ILE A 130 2.62 -0.36 -13.62
N GLU A 131 2.79 0.37 -14.73
CA GLU A 131 3.72 0.00 -15.80
C GLU A 131 5.17 -0.06 -15.27
N LYS A 132 5.58 0.93 -14.48
CA LYS A 132 6.88 0.96 -13.81
C LYS A 132 7.09 -0.27 -12.92
N PHE A 133 6.06 -0.73 -12.21
CA PHE A 133 6.15 -1.95 -11.40
C PHE A 133 6.32 -3.20 -12.28
N VAL A 134 5.43 -3.43 -13.26
CA VAL A 134 5.46 -4.66 -14.07
C VAL A 134 6.71 -4.77 -14.95
N ASN A 135 7.29 -3.64 -15.36
CA ASN A 135 8.54 -3.60 -16.13
C ASN A 135 9.80 -3.77 -15.25
N SER A 136 9.66 -3.80 -13.92
CA SER A 136 10.79 -3.90 -12.99
C SER A 136 11.27 -5.34 -12.72
N PHE A 137 10.59 -6.35 -13.26
CA PHE A 137 10.90 -7.78 -13.09
C PHE A 137 10.39 -8.61 -14.28
N SER A 138 10.81 -9.87 -14.34
CA SER A 138 10.38 -10.83 -15.36
C SER A 138 9.35 -11.81 -14.80
N PHE A 139 8.18 -11.90 -15.43
CA PHE A 139 7.13 -12.89 -15.12
C PHE A 139 7.58 -14.35 -15.36
N ARG A 140 8.73 -14.57 -16.00
CA ARG A 140 9.31 -15.92 -16.16
C ARG A 140 9.93 -16.42 -14.86
N ASP A 141 10.50 -15.52 -14.07
CA ASP A 141 11.32 -15.88 -12.90
C ASP A 141 10.48 -15.98 -11.61
N ILE A 142 9.31 -15.32 -11.61
CA ILE A 142 8.37 -15.28 -10.48
C ILE A 142 6.94 -15.39 -11.04
N PRO A 143 6.40 -16.60 -11.22
CA PRO A 143 5.04 -16.76 -11.74
C PRO A 143 3.96 -16.45 -10.69
N MET A 144 4.27 -16.65 -9.41
CA MET A 144 3.28 -16.58 -8.34
C MET A 144 3.94 -16.25 -7.00
N ILE A 145 3.31 -15.33 -6.26
CA ILE A 145 3.58 -15.05 -4.85
C ILE A 145 2.24 -15.02 -4.14
N MET A 146 2.06 -15.91 -3.18
CA MET A 146 0.80 -16.06 -2.42
C MET A 146 1.06 -16.15 -0.91
N SER A 147 2.27 -15.78 -0.48
CA SER A 147 2.73 -15.82 0.90
C SER A 147 3.90 -14.85 1.11
N PRO A 148 4.11 -14.34 2.33
CA PRO A 148 5.34 -13.70 2.75
C PRO A 148 6.59 -14.54 2.42
N GLY A 149 7.67 -13.84 2.06
CA GLY A 149 8.95 -14.43 1.73
C GLY A 149 9.88 -13.45 1.04
N GLU A 150 11.12 -13.84 0.79
CA GLU A 150 12.16 -12.97 0.20
C GLU A 150 11.71 -12.33 -1.13
N LYS A 151 11.09 -13.11 -2.02
CA LYS A 151 10.55 -12.60 -3.29
C LYS A 151 9.42 -11.59 -3.10
N ALA A 152 8.58 -11.77 -2.08
CA ALA A 152 7.49 -10.85 -1.77
C ALA A 152 8.04 -9.50 -1.28
N VAL A 153 9.08 -9.53 -0.43
CA VAL A 153 9.79 -8.33 0.02
C VAL A 153 10.45 -7.61 -1.15
N LEU A 154 11.17 -8.34 -2.00
CA LEU A 154 11.84 -7.75 -3.17
C LEU A 154 10.83 -7.07 -4.12
N LEU A 155 9.70 -7.72 -4.40
CA LEU A 155 8.68 -7.14 -5.25
C LEU A 155 7.93 -5.99 -4.57
N SER A 156 7.70 -6.03 -3.26
CA SER A 156 7.07 -4.89 -2.58
C SER A 156 7.98 -3.66 -2.56
N GLN A 157 9.30 -3.83 -2.47
CA GLN A 157 10.26 -2.73 -2.66
C GLN A 157 10.17 -2.12 -4.05
N LYS A 158 10.04 -2.94 -5.09
CA LYS A 158 9.84 -2.46 -6.47
C LYS A 158 8.49 -1.76 -6.65
N ALA A 159 7.43 -2.31 -6.06
CA ALA A 159 6.10 -1.71 -6.08
C ALA A 159 6.07 -0.36 -5.37
N ALA A 160 6.80 -0.18 -4.27
CA ALA A 160 6.91 1.12 -3.58
C ALA A 160 7.45 2.25 -4.50
N LEU A 161 8.20 1.91 -5.56
CA LEU A 161 8.72 2.89 -6.51
C LEU A 161 7.70 3.38 -7.55
N MET A 162 6.50 2.78 -7.61
CA MET A 162 5.45 3.19 -8.54
C MET A 162 4.71 4.46 -8.12
N PHE A 163 4.86 4.87 -6.87
CA PHE A 163 4.18 6.03 -6.31
C PHE A 163 4.95 7.33 -6.58
N SER A 164 4.21 8.36 -6.96
CA SER A 164 4.70 9.73 -7.12
C SER A 164 3.60 10.72 -6.74
N LEU A 165 3.98 11.91 -6.29
CA LEU A 165 3.05 13.02 -6.10
C LEU A 165 3.03 13.86 -7.39
N LEU A 166 1.84 14.31 -7.81
CA LEU A 166 1.65 15.21 -8.95
C LEU A 166 1.70 16.69 -8.53
#